data_AF-A0A950GAK1-F1
#
_entry.id   AF-A0A950GAK1-F1
#
_cell.length_a   1.000
_cell.length_b   1.000
_cell.length_c   1.000
_cell.angle_alpha   90.00
_cell.angle_beta   90.00
_cell.angle_gamma   90.00
#
_symmetry.space_group_name_H-M   'P 1'
#
loop_
_entity.id
_entity.type
_entity.pdbx_description
1 polymer ?
#
loop_
_entity_poly.entity_id
_entity_poly.type
_entity_poly.pdbx_seq_one_letter_code
_entity_poly.pdbx_strand_id
1 'polypeptide(L)' 'MAVCRDQDIPEGRGRSFDVAGLCVAILRHGGSVTALSDRCPHAGGSLGQGWVE' A
#
# COMPACT_ATOMS: atom_id res chain seq x y z
N MET A 1 -10.29 13.89 -0.65
CA MET A 1 -9.03 13.85 0.11
C MET A 1 -8.06 12.97 -0.67
N ALA A 2 -6.91 13.51 -1.05
CA ALA A 2 -5.86 12.70 -1.67
C ALA A 2 -5.01 12.04 -0.56
N VAL A 3 -4.54 10.81 -0.79
CA VAL A 3 -3.72 10.06 0.19
C VAL A 3 -2.23 10.29 -0.05
N CYS A 4 -1.78 10.13 -1.30
CA CYS A 4 -0.40 10.36 -1.71
C CYS A 4 -0.32 10.74 -3.19
N ARG A 5 0.88 11.06 -3.67
CA ARG A 5 1.17 11.31 -5.09
C ARG A 5 1.60 10.02 -5.78
N ASP A 6 1.56 10.01 -7.11
CA ASP A 6 1.97 8.85 -7.91
C ASP A 6 3.43 8.43 -7.62
N GLN A 7 4.33 9.42 -7.53
CA GLN A 7 5.75 9.27 -7.20
C GLN A 7 6.02 8.71 -5.80
N ASP A 8 5.03 8.73 -4.90
CA ASP A 8 5.18 8.17 -3.55
C ASP A 8 5.25 6.64 -3.59
N ILE A 9 4.66 6.02 -4.61
CA ILE A 9 4.60 4.57 -4.81
C ILE A 9 5.21 4.24 -6.18
N PRO A 10 6.54 4.07 -6.26
CA PRO A 10 7.18 3.60 -7.48
C PRO A 10 6.63 2.24 -7.92
N GLU A 11 6.77 1.92 -9.21
CA GLU A 11 6.45 0.60 -9.76
C GLU A 11 7.14 -0.52 -8.95
N GLY A 12 6.38 -1.57 -8.62
CA GLY A 12 6.83 -2.69 -7.80
C GLY A 12 6.86 -2.41 -6.30
N ARG A 13 6.67 -1.16 -5.83
CA ARG A 13 6.64 -0.83 -4.39
C ARG A 13 5.22 -0.83 -3.82
N GLY A 14 5.15 -1.04 -2.51
CA GLY A 14 4.04 -0.62 -1.66
C GLY A 14 4.47 0.45 -0.66
N ARG A 15 3.51 1.20 -0.10
CA ARG A 15 3.65 1.92 1.19
C ARG A 15 2.34 1.87 1.97
N SER A 16 2.47 1.93 3.29
CA SER A 16 1.36 2.06 4.24
C SER A 16 1.02 3.53 4.50
N PHE A 17 -0.28 3.80 4.65
CA PHE A 17 -0.81 5.11 5.01
C PHE A 17 -1.92 4.96 6.04
N ASP A 18 -1.95 5.84 7.04
CA ASP A 18 -3.08 6.01 7.93
C ASP A 18 -4.14 6.91 7.28
N VAL A 19 -5.33 6.35 7.04
CA VAL A 19 -6.47 7.05 6.43
C VAL A 19 -7.68 6.89 7.33
N ALA A 20 -8.09 7.98 8.00
CA ALA A 20 -9.23 7.99 8.92
C ALA A 20 -9.18 6.89 10.00
N GLY A 21 -7.97 6.57 10.50
CA GLY A 21 -7.74 5.53 11.52
C GLY A 21 -7.66 4.09 10.98
N LEU A 22 -7.69 3.91 9.65
CA LEU A 22 -7.43 2.63 8.99
C LEU A 22 -6.03 2.67 8.37
N CYS A 23 -5.21 1.66 8.69
CA CYS A 23 -3.93 1.48 8.02
C CYS A 23 -4.13 0.76 6.68
N VAL A 24 -3.81 1.45 5.59
CA VAL A 24 -4.05 1.01 4.21
C VAL A 24 -2.70 0.88 3.50
N ALA A 25 -2.46 -0.26 2.86
CA ALA A 25 -1.36 -0.44 1.92
C ALA A 25 -1.81 0.01 0.53
N ILE A 26 -1.03 0.91 -0.09
CA ILE A 26 -1.15 1.26 -1.51
C ILE A 26 0.01 0.60 -2.24
N LEU A 27 -0.30 -0.21 -3.24
CA LEU A 27 0.63 -1.00 -4.04
C LEU A 27 0.58 -0.53 -5.49
N ARG A 28 1.73 -0.54 -6.19
CA ARG A 28 1.78 -0.35 -7.63
C ARG A 28 2.42 -1.55 -8.33
N HIS A 29 1.71 -2.09 -9.30
CA HIS A 29 2.20 -3.17 -10.16
C HIS A 29 1.48 -3.19 -11.51
N GLY A 30 2.21 -3.45 -12.59
CA GLY A 30 1.71 -3.44 -13.96
C GLY A 30 1.13 -2.08 -14.37
N GLY A 31 1.68 -0.98 -13.84
CA GLY A 31 1.14 0.38 -14.04
C GLY A 31 -0.22 0.64 -13.36
N SER A 32 -0.75 -0.33 -12.60
CA SER A 32 -1.99 -0.21 -11.86
C SER A 32 -1.73 0.06 -10.38
N VAL A 33 -2.62 0.81 -9.73
CA VAL A 33 -2.56 1.10 -8.30
C VAL A 33 -3.69 0.37 -7.59
N THR A 34 -3.35 -0.36 -6.54
CA THR A 34 -4.29 -1.14 -5.71
C THR A 34 -4.19 -0.69 -4.26
N ALA A 35 -5.32 -0.52 -3.59
CA ALA A 35 -5.39 -0.21 -2.16
C ALA A 35 -6.09 -1.35 -1.39
N LEU A 36 -5.52 -1.73 -0.25
CA LEU A 36 -6.06 -2.78 0.62
C LEU A 36 -5.66 -2.52 2.09
N SER A 37 -6.22 -3.29 3.02
CA SER A 37 -5.76 -3.28 4.41
C SER A 37 -4.26 -3.54 4.48
N ASP A 38 -3.52 -2.74 5.25
CA ASP A 38 -2.09 -2.98 5.46
C ASP A 38 -1.81 -4.25 6.29
N ARG A 39 -2.83 -4.80 6.95
CA ARG A 39 -2.66 -5.95 7.83
C ARG A 39 -2.77 -7.25 7.05
N CYS A 40 -1.68 -8.02 6.99
CA CYS A 40 -1.66 -9.38 6.47
C CYS A 40 -2.64 -10.28 7.26
N PRO A 41 -3.56 -10.99 6.59
CA PRO A 41 -4.58 -11.79 7.28
C PRO A 41 -4.03 -13.00 8.02
N HIS A 42 -2.79 -13.42 7.72
CA HIS A 42 -2.16 -14.59 8.35
C HIS A 42 -1.52 -14.24 9.70
N ALA A 43 -0.48 -13.39 9.67
CA ALA A 43 0.32 -13.08 10.86
C ALA A 43 0.22 -11.61 11.31
N GLY A 44 -0.57 -10.78 10.61
CA GLY A 44 -0.76 -9.38 10.96
C GLY A 44 0.37 -8.43 10.60
N GLY A 45 1.39 -8.88 9.85
CA GLY A 45 2.46 -8.02 9.34
C GLY A 45 1.97 -6.98 8.33
N SER A 46 2.78 -5.94 8.09
CA SER A 46 2.48 -4.88 7.11
C SER A 46 2.69 -5.38 5.67
N LEU A 47 1.65 -5.24 4.84
CA LEU A 47 1.71 -5.54 3.41
C LEU A 47 2.36 -4.41 2.61
N GLY A 48 2.23 -3.16 3.08
CA GLY A 48 2.79 -1.97 2.46
C GLY A 48 4.30 -1.81 2.65
N GLN A 49 4.94 -2.59 3.51
CA GLN A 49 6.41 -2.58 3.69
C GLN A 49 7.16 -3.60 2.82
N GLY A 50 6.45 -4.37 1.98
CA GLY A 50 7.03 -5.41 1.14
C GLY A 50 7.43 -4.96 -0.27
N TRP A 51 7.70 -5.95 -1.12
CA TRP A 51 7.87 -5.80 -2.57
C TRP A 51 6.66 -6.39 -3.30
N VAL A 52 6.32 -5.83 -4.45
CA VAL A 52 5.19 -6.27 -5.27
C VAL A 52 5.74 -6.95 -6.52
N GLU A 53 5.33 -8.19 -6.71
CA GLU A 53 5.70 -9.06 -7.83
C GLU A 53 4.51 -9.40 -8.71
#